data_AF-A0A7J6FKM8-F1
#
_entry.id   AF-A0A7J6FKM8-F1
#
_cell.length_a   1.000
_cell.length_b   1.000
_cell.length_c   1.000
_cell.angle_alpha   90.00
_cell.angle_beta   90.00
_cell.angle_gamma   90.00
#
_symmetry.space_group_name_H-M   'P 1'
#
loop_
_entity.id
_entity.type
_entity.pdbx_description
1 polymer ?
#
loop_
_entity_poly.entity_id
_entity_poly.type
_entity_poly.pdbx_seq_one_letter_code
_entity_poly.pdbx_strand_id
1 'polypeptide(L)'
;MVAEAARSKYIQQKIEWKGFEAGFFPKSDIISYENKWKNLSKAIQNSKNGSFPKIQLQNEDYSVRYVSKVADVKNDMALLLNIAA
;
A
#
# COMPACT_ATOMS: atom_id res chain seq x y z
N MET A 1 -2.26 4.34 12.72
CA MET A 1 -2.08 2.98 13.28
C MET A 1 -3.28 2.07 12.99
N VAL A 2 -4.51 2.37 13.41
CA VAL A 2 -5.62 1.40 13.29
C VAL A 2 -6.14 1.23 11.84
N ALA A 3 -6.74 2.27 11.26
CA ALA A 3 -7.40 2.16 9.95
C ALA A 3 -6.41 1.79 8.82
N GLU A 4 -5.22 2.38 8.84
CA GLU A 4 -4.22 2.13 7.79
C GLU A 4 -3.58 0.73 7.90
N ALA A 5 -3.38 0.20 9.11
CA ALA A 5 -2.95 -1.19 9.26
C ALA A 5 -4.03 -2.19 8.81
N ALA A 6 -5.32 -1.86 9.03
CA ALA A 6 -6.40 -2.68 8.51
C ALA A 6 -6.51 -2.62 6.97
N ARG A 7 -6.20 -1.48 6.35
CA ARG A 7 -6.19 -1.30 4.89
C ARG A 7 -4.99 -1.98 4.23
N SER A 8 -3.82 -1.88 4.87
CA SER A 8 -2.55 -2.36 4.33
C SER A 8 -1.86 -3.32 5.30
N LYS A 9 -1.75 -4.57 4.85
CA LYS A 9 -0.95 -5.61 5.53
C LYS A 9 0.52 -5.18 5.65
N TYR A 10 1.04 -4.43 4.68
CA TYR A 10 2.38 -3.87 4.74
C TYR A 10 2.56 -2.95 5.95
N ILE A 11 1.63 -2.00 6.16
CA ILE A 11 1.66 -1.08 7.31
C ILE A 11 1.52 -1.84 8.62
N GLN A 12 0.61 -2.82 8.68
CA GLN A 12 0.46 -3.70 9.85
C GLN A 12 1.80 -4.36 10.22
N GLN A 13 2.47 -5.01 9.27
CA GLN A 13 3.73 -5.71 9.50
C GLN A 13 4.86 -4.76 9.94
N LYS A 14 4.90 -3.53 9.41
CA LYS A 14 5.87 -2.52 9.87
C LYS A 14 5.66 -2.12 11.32
N ILE A 15 4.40 -1.96 11.73
CA ILE A 15 4.05 -1.65 13.12
C ILE A 15 4.44 -2.82 14.03
N GLU A 16 4.11 -4.05 13.64
CA GLU A 16 4.46 -5.27 14.39
C GLU A 16 5.97 -5.43 14.57
N TRP A 17 6.77 -5.15 13.54
CA TRP A 17 8.21 -5.40 13.57
C TRP A 17 9.03 -4.25 14.16
N LYS A 18 8.64 -2.99 13.94
CA LYS A 18 9.43 -1.81 14.33
C LYS A 18 8.75 -0.94 15.37
N GLY A 19 7.42 -0.91 15.38
CA GLY A 19 6.65 0.07 16.15
C GLY A 19 6.55 -0.24 17.64
N PHE A 20 6.61 -1.52 18.04
CA PHE A 20 6.39 -1.93 19.43
C PHE A 20 7.57 -1.59 20.35
N GLU A 21 8.81 -1.75 19.86
CA GLU A 21 10.04 -1.59 20.65
C GLU A 21 10.56 -0.14 20.66
N ALA A 22 10.48 0.57 19.54
CA ALA A 22 11.20 1.85 19.34
C ALA A 22 10.28 3.07 19.14
N GLY A 23 8.96 2.88 19.24
CA GLY A 23 7.99 3.86 18.75
C GLY A 23 7.87 3.83 17.21
N PHE A 24 6.75 4.31 16.69
CA PHE A 24 6.42 4.22 15.27
C PHE A 24 6.43 5.61 14.61
N PHE A 25 7.42 5.85 13.75
CA PHE A 25 7.48 7.02 12.89
C PHE A 25 7.30 6.58 11.43
N PRO A 26 6.17 6.90 10.78
CA PRO A 26 5.91 6.44 9.42
C PRO A 26 6.92 7.05 8.45
N LYS A 27 7.62 6.17 7.73
CA LYS A 27 8.52 6.56 6.65
C LYS A 27 7.75 6.73 5.33
N SER A 28 8.46 7.14 4.30
CA SER A 28 7.91 7.42 2.97
C SER A 28 7.18 6.24 2.33
N ASP A 29 7.61 5.00 2.57
CA ASP A 29 6.89 3.80 2.13
C ASP A 29 5.48 3.73 2.72
N ILE A 30 5.36 3.82 4.05
CA ILE A 30 4.08 3.81 4.76
C ILE A 30 3.18 4.95 4.29
N ILE A 31 3.71 6.18 4.28
CA ILE A 31 2.99 7.37 3.81
C ILE A 31 2.54 7.19 2.35
N SER A 32 3.33 6.51 1.52
CA SER A 32 2.98 6.25 0.14
C SER A 32 1.80 5.29 0.01
N TYR A 33 1.77 4.18 0.78
CA TYR A 33 0.64 3.26 0.78
C TYR A 33 -0.65 3.92 1.28
N GLU A 34 -0.58 4.73 2.34
CA GLU A 34 -1.71 5.50 2.86
C GLU A 34 -2.28 6.43 1.77
N ASN A 35 -1.42 7.26 1.17
CA ASN A 35 -1.82 8.25 0.15
C ASN A 35 -2.30 7.62 -1.16
N LYS A 36 -1.81 6.42 -1.51
CA LYS A 36 -2.13 5.75 -2.78
C LYS A 36 -3.20 4.67 -2.63
N TRP A 37 -3.72 4.41 -1.43
CA TRP A 37 -4.73 3.37 -1.19
C TRP A 37 -5.92 3.42 -2.14
N LYS A 38 -6.49 4.61 -2.39
CA LYS A 38 -7.58 4.81 -3.36
C LYS A 38 -7.17 4.46 -4.79
N ASN A 39 -5.99 4.90 -5.21
CA ASN A 39 -5.49 4.65 -6.57
C ASN A 39 -5.17 3.17 -6.78
N LEU A 40 -4.53 2.52 -5.80
CA LEU A 40 -4.26 1.09 -5.80
C LEU A 40 -5.55 0.29 -5.83
N SER A 41 -6.54 0.64 -5.00
CA SER A 41 -7.86 -0.02 -5.01
C SER A 41 -8.52 0.06 -6.38
N LYS A 42 -8.51 1.25 -7.00
CA LYS A 42 -9.06 1.47 -8.34
C LYS A 42 -8.29 0.69 -9.41
N ALA A 43 -6.97 0.69 -9.35
CA ALA A 43 -6.14 0.01 -10.32
C ALA A 43 -6.27 -1.51 -10.24
N ILE A 44 -6.35 -2.08 -9.04
CA ILE A 44 -6.57 -3.51 -8.83
C ILE A 44 -7.94 -3.93 -9.37
N GLN A 45 -9.01 -3.21 -9.02
CA GLN A 45 -10.38 -3.54 -9.44
C GLN A 45 -10.60 -3.39 -10.95
N ASN A 46 -9.95 -2.39 -11.58
CA ASN A 46 -10.03 -2.18 -13.02
C ASN A 46 -8.92 -2.87 -13.82
N SER A 47 -8.12 -3.73 -13.17
CA SER A 47 -7.00 -4.40 -13.83
C SER A 47 -7.48 -5.35 -14.92
N LYS A 48 -6.72 -5.46 -16.01
CA LYS A 48 -6.97 -6.42 -17.10
C LYS A 48 -5.85 -7.44 -17.12
N ASN A 49 -6.18 -8.72 -16.98
CA ASN A 49 -5.22 -9.81 -16.84
C ASN A 49 -4.15 -9.54 -15.75
N GLY A 50 -4.58 -8.90 -14.65
CA GLY A 50 -3.70 -8.55 -13.54
C GLY A 50 -2.74 -7.38 -13.79
N SER A 51 -2.88 -6.65 -14.91
CA SER A 51 -2.10 -5.46 -15.25
C SER A 51 -2.91 -4.17 -15.14
N PHE A 52 -2.28 -3.07 -14.74
CA PHE A 52 -2.90 -1.75 -14.61
C PHE A 52 -1.88 -0.60 -14.89
N PRO A 53 -2.35 0.64 -15.15
CA PRO A 53 -1.45 1.78 -15.38
C PRO A 53 -0.49 2.01 -14.22
N LYS A 54 0.78 2.30 -14.54
CA LYS A 54 1.87 2.46 -13.59
C LYS A 54 1.52 3.44 -12.46
N ILE A 55 1.56 2.96 -11.21
CA ILE A 55 1.39 3.77 -10.00
C ILE A 55 2.74 3.97 -9.33
N GLN A 56 3.02 5.22 -8.93
CA GLN A 56 4.21 5.58 -8.16
C GLN A 56 3.96 5.40 -6.67
N LEU A 57 4.77 4.54 -6.06
CA LEU A 57 4.97 4.37 -4.62
C LEU A 57 6.37 4.87 -4.22
N GLN A 58 6.71 4.73 -2.93
CA GLN A 58 8.04 5.01 -2.40
C GLN A 58 8.55 3.82 -1.58
N ASN A 59 9.87 3.65 -1.54
CA ASN A 59 10.56 2.80 -0.59
C ASN A 59 10.90 3.58 0.69
N GLU A 60 11.35 2.92 1.76
CA GLU A 60 11.71 3.56 3.04
C GLU A 60 12.72 4.71 2.90
N ASP A 61 13.60 4.63 1.90
CA ASP A 61 14.68 5.59 1.63
C ASP A 61 14.24 6.74 0.70
N TYR A 62 12.92 6.91 0.49
CA TYR A 62 12.32 7.89 -0.42
C TYR A 62 12.57 7.64 -1.91
N SER A 63 13.29 6.57 -2.27
CA SER A 63 13.44 6.19 -3.67
C SER A 63 12.11 5.78 -4.27
N VAL A 64 11.96 6.03 -5.57
CA VAL A 64 10.72 5.78 -6.29
C VAL A 64 10.57 4.29 -6.60
N ARG A 65 9.43 3.71 -6.22
CA ARG A 65 9.03 2.35 -6.61
C ARG A 65 7.80 2.43 -7.50
N TYR A 66 7.83 1.76 -8.64
CA TYR A 66 6.68 1.69 -9.52
C TYR A 66 6.06 0.32 -9.52
N VAL A 67 4.72 0.28 -9.50
CA VAL A 67 3.93 -0.96 -9.58
C VAL A 67 2.95 -0.85 -10.74
N SER A 68 2.76 -1.95 -11.46
CA SER A 68 1.84 -2.00 -12.61
C SER A 68 1.10 -3.32 -12.71
N LYS A 69 1.31 -4.25 -11.77
CA LYS A 69 0.63 -5.53 -11.72
C LYS A 69 0.00 -5.75 -10.35
N VAL A 70 -1.12 -6.47 -10.32
CA VAL A 70 -1.79 -6.89 -9.09
C VAL A 70 -0.84 -7.72 -8.22
N ALA A 71 -0.02 -8.58 -8.83
CA ALA A 71 0.97 -9.38 -8.12
C ALA A 71 1.99 -8.54 -7.32
N ASP A 72 2.29 -7.32 -7.75
CA ASP A 72 3.28 -6.44 -7.10
C ASP A 72 2.80 -5.93 -5.72
N VAL A 73 1.48 -5.89 -5.51
CA VAL A 73 0.83 -5.24 -4.36
C VAL A 73 -0.18 -6.12 -3.63
N LYS A 74 -0.51 -7.31 -4.17
CA LYS A 74 -1.54 -8.20 -3.61
C LYS A 74 -1.28 -8.55 -2.15
N ASN A 75 -0.03 -8.79 -1.78
CA ASN A 75 0.33 -9.17 -0.41
C ASN A 75 0.44 -7.97 0.54
N ASP A 76 0.52 -6.76 0.00
CA ASP A 76 0.66 -5.52 0.77
C ASP A 76 -0.71 -4.90 1.15
N MET A 77 -1.74 -5.22 0.37
CA MET A 77 -3.11 -4.72 0.53
C MET A 77 -3.96 -5.75 1.29
N ALA A 78 -4.69 -5.30 2.31
CA ALA A 78 -5.62 -6.13 3.07
C ALA A 78 -7.08 -5.84 2.72
N LEU A 79 -7.43 -4.56 2.59
CA LEU A 79 -8.76 -4.10 2.20
C LEU A 79 -8.68 -3.16 1.01
N LEU A 80 -9.63 -3.29 0.08
CA LEU A 80 -9.78 -2.38 -1.05
C LEU A 80 -10.94 -1.42 -0.79
N LEU A 81 -10.79 -0.17 -1.23
CA LEU A 81 -11.87 0.81 -1.22
C LEU A 81 -13.00 0.31 -2.11
N ASN A 82 -14.24 0.29 -1.61
CA ASN A 82 -15.41 0.02 -2.45
C ASN A 82 -15.61 1.16 -3.43
N ILE A 83 -15.54 0.87 -4.73
CA ILE A 83 -15.74 1.83 -5.81
C ILE A 83 -17.08 1.43 -6.43
N ALA A 84 -18.16 2.00 -5.90
CA ALA A 84 -19.48 1.76 -6.49
C ALA A 84 -19.42 2.13 -7.98
N ALA A 85 -19.89 1.19 -8.80
CA ALA A 85 -19.90 1.26 -10.26
C ALA A 85 -20.86 2.34 -10.77
#